data_AF-A0A9Q1DAA4-F1
#
_entry.id   AF-A0A9Q1DAA4-F1
#
_cell.length_a   1.000
_cell.length_b   1.000
_cell.length_c   1.000
_cell.angle_alpha   90.00
_cell.angle_beta   90.00
_cell.angle_gamma   90.00
#
_symmetry.space_group_name_H-M   'P 1'
#
loop_
_entity.id
_entity.type
_entity.pdbx_description
1 polymer ?
#
loop_
_entity_poly.entity_id
_entity_poly.type
_entity_poly.pdbx_seq_one_letter_code
_entity_poly.pdbx_strand_id
1 'polypeptide(L)'
;MPDSDYDNTANDAELEDSGLVRRSRLRSSGWQGEGSIPELDDLEAEPDPTLPSTEDVIRKTEQITKNIQELLRAAQENKHESFIPCSERIHVAVTEMAALFPKRPRSDTVRGSLRLLTSSAYRLQSECKKAGPADSAPGPDMQLVTQQVIQCAYDIAKAAKQLVTITTKENNN
;
A
#
# COMPACT_ATOMS: atom_id res chain seq x y z
N MET A 1 15.35 5.20 -44.30
CA MET A 1 13.88 5.05 -44.32
C MET A 1 13.57 3.61 -44.68
N PRO A 2 13.06 2.82 -43.74
CA PRO A 2 12.10 1.78 -44.09
C PRO A 2 10.82 1.96 -43.25
N ASP A 3 9.71 2.10 -43.97
CA ASP A 3 8.35 2.01 -43.45
C ASP A 3 8.07 0.57 -43.01
N SER A 4 7.52 0.41 -41.81
CA SER A 4 7.04 -0.88 -41.29
C SER A 4 5.62 -0.68 -40.77
N ASP A 5 4.66 -1.02 -41.61
CA ASP A 5 3.23 -1.07 -41.29
C ASP A 5 2.98 -2.16 -40.22
N TYR A 6 2.57 -1.76 -39.02
CA TYR A 6 2.01 -2.69 -38.03
C TYR A 6 0.48 -2.63 -38.10
N ASP A 7 -0.08 -3.62 -38.81
CA ASP A 7 -1.47 -4.03 -38.72
C ASP A 7 -1.71 -4.70 -37.36
N ASN A 8 -2.58 -4.13 -36.54
CA ASN A 8 -2.97 -4.71 -35.25
C ASN A 8 -4.49 -4.86 -35.22
N THR A 9 -4.95 -5.98 -35.80
CA THR A 9 -6.32 -6.45 -35.76
C THR A 9 -6.84 -6.49 -34.32
N ALA A 10 -7.87 -5.68 -34.05
CA ALA A 10 -8.66 -5.73 -32.83
C ALA A 10 -9.31 -7.11 -32.70
N ASN A 11 -8.95 -7.85 -31.66
CA ASN A 11 -9.63 -9.10 -31.34
C ASN A 11 -10.74 -8.80 -30.33
N ASP A 12 -11.88 -8.43 -30.88
CA ASP A 12 -13.19 -8.39 -30.24
C ASP A 12 -13.78 -9.80 -30.30
N ALA A 13 -14.03 -10.42 -29.15
CA ALA A 13 -14.79 -11.65 -29.05
C ALA A 13 -15.44 -11.75 -27.68
N GLU A 14 -16.57 -11.03 -27.54
CA GLU A 14 -17.66 -11.42 -26.66
C GLU A 14 -18.17 -12.81 -27.07
N LEU A 15 -18.35 -13.74 -26.13
CA LEU A 15 -19.19 -14.91 -26.35
C LEU A 15 -19.95 -15.30 -25.09
N GLU A 16 -21.26 -15.41 -25.31
CA GLU A 16 -22.38 -15.53 -24.39
C GLU A 16 -22.51 -16.84 -23.60
N ASP A 17 -23.26 -16.67 -22.52
CA ASP A 17 -24.20 -17.57 -21.85
C ASP A 17 -24.61 -18.86 -22.58
N SER A 18 -24.51 -19.98 -21.86
CA SER A 18 -25.23 -21.22 -22.15
C SER A 18 -25.37 -22.03 -20.88
N GLY A 19 -26.60 -22.07 -20.36
CA GLY A 19 -26.97 -22.85 -19.18
C GLY A 19 -26.97 -24.37 -19.41
N LEU A 20 -27.19 -25.11 -18.32
CA LEU A 20 -28.10 -26.27 -18.21
C LEU A 20 -27.93 -26.97 -16.84
N VAL A 21 -28.97 -26.84 -16.01
CA VAL A 21 -29.69 -27.87 -15.24
C VAL A 21 -28.91 -29.16 -14.84
N ARG A 22 -28.85 -29.41 -13.51
CA ARG A 22 -29.31 -30.64 -12.79
C ARG A 22 -28.42 -30.94 -11.57
N ARG A 23 -28.93 -30.73 -10.35
CA ARG A 23 -29.23 -31.82 -9.39
C ARG A 23 -29.92 -31.30 -8.14
N SER A 24 -31.18 -31.69 -8.00
CA SER A 24 -31.96 -31.65 -6.77
C SER A 24 -31.29 -32.41 -5.63
N ARG A 25 -31.24 -31.80 -4.44
CA ARG A 25 -31.26 -32.47 -3.14
C ARG A 25 -32.16 -31.68 -2.19
N LEU A 26 -33.47 -31.92 -2.27
CA LEU A 26 -34.39 -31.61 -1.16
C LEU A 26 -34.46 -32.81 -0.22
N ARG A 27 -33.98 -32.64 1.02
CA ARG A 27 -34.56 -33.23 2.23
C ARG A 27 -33.89 -32.67 3.48
N SER A 28 -34.58 -31.80 4.21
CA SER A 28 -34.86 -31.91 5.65
C SER A 28 -35.45 -30.58 6.12
N SER A 29 -36.70 -30.56 6.57
CA SER A 29 -37.10 -30.76 7.98
C SER A 29 -36.81 -29.52 8.84
N GLY A 30 -37.88 -28.89 9.34
CA GLY A 30 -37.83 -28.07 10.55
C GLY A 30 -38.03 -26.57 10.32
N TRP A 31 -39.28 -26.13 10.47
CA TRP A 31 -39.57 -24.78 10.92
C TRP A 31 -39.07 -24.63 12.36
N GLN A 32 -38.40 -23.52 12.66
CA GLN A 32 -38.38 -22.78 13.94
C GLN A 32 -37.00 -22.14 14.14
N GLY A 33 -37.02 -20.84 14.44
CA GLY A 33 -35.85 -20.12 14.92
C GLY A 33 -35.66 -18.82 14.18
N GLU A 34 -36.18 -17.74 14.77
CA GLU A 34 -35.71 -16.39 14.54
C GLU A 34 -34.17 -16.38 14.53
N GLY A 35 -33.61 -16.07 13.38
CA GLY A 35 -32.20 -15.78 13.22
C GLY A 35 -32.12 -14.56 12.34
N SER A 36 -32.11 -13.38 12.95
CA SER A 36 -31.79 -12.13 12.26
C SER A 36 -30.51 -12.36 11.47
N ILE A 37 -30.64 -12.32 10.15
CA ILE A 37 -29.50 -12.26 9.24
C ILE A 37 -28.71 -11.01 9.67
N PRO A 38 -27.44 -11.12 10.08
CA PRO A 38 -26.65 -9.93 10.34
C PRO A 38 -26.62 -9.12 9.05
N GLU A 39 -27.10 -7.89 9.13
CA GLU A 39 -27.05 -6.91 8.07
C GLU A 39 -25.68 -6.96 7.38
N LEU A 40 -25.72 -7.13 6.07
CA LEU A 40 -24.62 -6.84 5.16
C LEU A 40 -24.41 -5.31 5.17
N ASP A 41 -24.02 -4.75 6.30
CA ASP A 41 -23.75 -3.31 6.48
C ASP A 41 -22.29 -2.97 6.12
N ASP A 42 -21.79 -3.54 5.01
CA ASP A 42 -20.42 -3.28 4.50
C ASP A 42 -20.38 -2.93 3.01
N LEU A 43 -21.53 -2.56 2.45
CA LEU A 43 -21.65 -2.00 1.11
C LEU A 43 -22.22 -0.59 1.26
N GLU A 44 -21.43 0.41 0.88
CA GLU A 44 -21.74 1.86 0.96
C GLU A 44 -21.36 2.59 2.26
N ALA A 45 -20.15 2.35 2.76
CA ALA A 45 -19.44 3.45 3.43
C ALA A 45 -19.21 4.57 2.40
N GLU A 46 -20.13 5.54 2.37
CA GLU A 46 -19.99 6.80 1.66
C GLU A 46 -18.59 7.36 1.95
N PRO A 47 -17.84 7.81 0.93
CA PRO A 47 -16.49 8.25 1.17
C PRO A 47 -16.56 9.50 2.05
N ASP A 48 -15.90 9.49 3.20
CA ASP A 48 -16.01 10.57 4.20
C ASP A 48 -15.28 11.83 3.69
N PRO A 49 -15.93 13.00 3.62
CA PRO A 49 -15.29 14.25 3.22
C PRO A 49 -14.33 14.82 4.27
N THR A 50 -14.28 14.30 5.51
CA THR A 50 -13.37 14.83 6.53
C THR A 50 -11.92 14.46 6.20
N LEU A 51 -11.21 15.39 5.59
CA LEU A 51 -9.77 15.33 5.42
C LEU A 51 -9.07 15.61 6.77
N PRO A 52 -7.92 14.97 7.03
CA PRO A 52 -7.15 15.25 8.24
C PRO A 52 -6.66 16.70 8.29
N SER A 53 -6.37 17.19 9.50
CA SER A 53 -5.69 18.47 9.68
C SER A 53 -4.36 18.48 8.91
N THR A 54 -4.13 19.54 8.14
CA THR A 54 -2.86 19.76 7.44
C THR A 54 -1.67 19.70 8.40
N GLU A 55 -1.84 20.20 9.63
CA GLU A 55 -0.78 20.21 10.63
C GLU A 55 -0.42 18.79 11.08
N ASP A 56 -1.39 17.91 11.29
CA ASP A 56 -1.13 16.52 11.71
C ASP A 56 -0.42 15.75 10.60
N VAL A 57 -0.81 15.97 9.35
CA VAL A 57 -0.17 15.40 8.16
C VAL A 57 1.28 15.87 8.03
N ILE A 58 1.56 17.14 8.30
CA ILE A 58 2.92 17.68 8.33
C ILE A 58 3.73 17.02 9.46
N ARG A 59 3.21 17.00 10.69
CA ARG A 59 3.90 16.40 11.85
C ARG A 59 4.24 14.92 11.63
N LYS A 60 3.30 14.13 11.08
CA LYS A 60 3.57 12.73 10.73
C LYS A 60 4.59 12.60 9.59
N THR A 61 4.57 13.50 8.62
CA THR A 61 5.57 13.53 7.53
C THR A 61 6.97 13.85 8.06
N GLU A 62 7.10 14.79 8.99
CA GLU A 62 8.37 15.09 9.67
C GLU A 62 8.90 13.87 10.43
N GLN A 63 8.03 13.15 11.14
CA GLN A 63 8.40 11.90 11.82
C GLN A 63 8.90 10.83 10.84
N ILE A 64 8.22 10.64 9.70
CA ILE A 64 8.63 9.71 8.65
C ILE A 64 10.00 10.10 8.08
N THR A 65 10.18 11.38 7.74
CA THR A 65 11.45 11.87 7.16
C THR A 65 12.62 11.73 8.13
N LYS A 66 12.41 11.98 9.43
CA LYS A 66 13.43 11.72 10.47
C LYS A 66 13.82 10.24 10.53
N ASN A 67 12.83 9.34 10.55
CA ASN A 67 13.10 7.89 10.57
C ASN A 67 13.84 7.42 9.31
N ILE A 68 13.50 7.98 8.14
CA ILE A 68 14.20 7.73 6.87
C ILE A 68 15.65 8.21 6.94
N GLN A 69 15.92 9.40 7.49
CA GLN A 69 17.28 9.92 7.62
C GLN A 69 18.17 8.98 8.46
N GLU A 70 17.63 8.40 9.53
CA GLU A 70 18.35 7.42 10.36
C GLU A 70 18.67 6.14 9.58
N LEU A 71 17.72 5.65 8.78
CA LEU A 71 17.93 4.50 7.90
C LEU A 71 19.02 4.78 6.84
N LEU A 72 18.96 5.95 6.19
CA LEU A 72 19.94 6.33 5.17
C LEU A 72 21.34 6.48 5.76
N ARG A 73 21.46 6.99 6.99
CA ARG A 73 22.72 7.03 7.73
C ARG A 73 23.26 5.63 7.99
N ALA A 74 22.42 4.71 8.48
CA ALA A 74 22.82 3.32 8.68
C ALA A 74 23.28 2.65 7.37
N ALA A 75 22.60 2.92 6.25
CA ALA A 75 22.98 2.42 4.94
C ALA A 75 24.35 2.93 4.47
N GLN A 76 24.61 4.24 4.65
CA GLN A 76 25.90 4.85 4.32
C GLN A 76 27.04 4.32 5.19
N GLU A 77 26.76 4.01 6.45
CA GLU A 77 27.72 3.45 7.41
C GLU A 77 27.86 1.91 7.30
N ASN A 78 27.16 1.26 6.35
CA ASN A 78 27.10 -0.20 6.18
C ASN A 78 26.64 -0.95 7.46
N LYS A 79 25.79 -0.33 8.29
CA LYS A 79 25.22 -0.90 9.53
C LYS A 79 23.92 -1.65 9.24
N HIS A 80 24.04 -2.80 8.60
CA HIS A 80 22.88 -3.62 8.22
C HIS A 80 22.06 -4.13 9.41
N GLU A 81 22.68 -4.31 10.58
CA GLU A 81 22.01 -4.66 11.84
C GLU A 81 20.95 -3.61 12.26
N SER A 82 21.11 -2.36 11.82
CA SER A 82 20.18 -1.26 12.12
C SER A 82 19.00 -1.18 11.13
N PHE A 83 19.02 -1.94 10.04
CA PHE A 83 17.98 -1.85 9.00
C PHE A 83 16.62 -2.31 9.51
N ILE A 84 16.57 -3.43 10.22
CA ILE A 84 15.33 -3.95 10.83
C ILE A 84 14.67 -2.91 11.75
N PRO A 85 15.33 -2.43 12.84
CA PRO A 85 14.69 -1.50 13.76
C PRO A 85 14.36 -0.14 13.12
N CYS A 86 15.14 0.32 12.13
CA CYS A 86 14.79 1.51 11.37
C CYS A 86 13.52 1.30 10.52
N SER A 87 13.41 0.16 9.83
CA SER A 87 12.25 -0.17 9.00
C SER A 87 10.97 -0.31 9.82
N GLU A 88 11.04 -0.85 11.04
CA GLU A 88 9.92 -0.95 11.97
C GLU A 88 9.42 0.43 12.40
N ARG A 89 10.35 1.34 12.77
CA ARG A 89 10.00 2.73 13.12
C ARG A 89 9.37 3.48 11.95
N ILE A 90 9.85 3.26 10.72
CA ILE A 90 9.24 3.82 9.52
C ILE A 90 7.84 3.25 9.31
N HIS A 91 7.66 1.94 9.46
CA HIS A 91 6.36 1.28 9.29
C HIS A 91 5.31 1.79 10.28
N VAL A 92 5.67 1.97 11.56
CA VAL A 92 4.79 2.55 12.57
C VAL A 92 4.38 3.97 12.18
N ALA A 93 5.34 4.84 11.84
CA ALA A 93 5.06 6.22 11.44
C ALA A 93 4.17 6.29 10.18
N VAL A 94 4.38 5.40 9.21
CA VAL A 94 3.54 5.29 8.01
C VAL A 94 2.13 4.81 8.34
N THR A 95 1.99 3.86 9.26
CA THR A 95 0.67 3.37 9.70
C THR A 95 -0.11 4.46 10.42
N GLU A 96 0.56 5.23 11.29
CA GLU A 96 -0.03 6.39 11.96
C GLU A 96 -0.42 7.50 10.98
N MET A 97 0.40 7.76 9.95
CA MET A 97 0.08 8.69 8.88
C MET A 97 -1.15 8.21 8.09
N ALA A 98 -1.22 6.93 7.73
CA ALA A 98 -2.36 6.37 7.01
C ALA A 98 -3.65 6.41 7.85
N ALA A 99 -3.55 6.23 9.17
CA ALA A 99 -4.67 6.31 10.10
C ALA A 99 -5.27 7.72 10.24
N LEU A 100 -4.57 8.77 9.79
CA LEU A 100 -5.15 10.12 9.70
C LEU A 100 -6.21 10.22 8.60
N PHE A 101 -6.16 9.36 7.59
CA PHE A 101 -7.06 9.43 6.44
C PHE A 101 -8.26 8.49 6.63
N PRO A 102 -9.44 8.85 6.09
CA PRO A 102 -10.57 7.93 6.09
C PRO A 102 -10.23 6.66 5.32
N LYS A 103 -10.84 5.52 5.71
CA LYS A 103 -10.59 4.21 5.06
C LYS A 103 -10.87 4.24 3.55
N ARG A 104 -11.79 5.09 3.10
CA ARG A 104 -12.15 5.31 1.70
C ARG A 104 -12.04 6.81 1.34
N PRO A 105 -10.83 7.32 1.04
CA PRO A 105 -10.66 8.70 0.59
C PRO A 105 -11.34 8.93 -0.77
N ARG A 106 -12.09 10.03 -0.92
CA ARG A 106 -12.73 10.42 -2.19
C ARG A 106 -11.71 10.57 -3.31
N SER A 107 -10.64 11.32 -3.04
CA SER A 107 -9.60 11.67 -4.00
C SER A 107 -8.78 10.46 -4.46
N ASP A 108 -8.78 10.19 -5.77
CA ASP A 108 -7.93 9.16 -6.40
C ASP A 108 -6.44 9.43 -6.14
N THR A 109 -6.05 10.70 -6.07
CA THR A 109 -4.66 11.08 -5.80
C THR A 109 -4.26 10.74 -4.37
N VAL A 110 -5.16 10.95 -3.38
CA VAL A 110 -4.95 10.52 -1.99
C VAL A 110 -4.86 9.00 -1.93
N ARG A 111 -5.80 8.28 -2.55
CA ARG A 111 -5.78 6.80 -2.62
C ARG A 111 -4.50 6.26 -3.25
N GLY A 112 -4.03 6.87 -4.34
CA GLY A 112 -2.75 6.52 -4.97
C GLY A 112 -1.55 6.74 -4.05
N SER A 113 -1.51 7.91 -3.39
CA SER A 113 -0.41 8.28 -2.50
C SER A 113 -0.34 7.41 -1.25
N LEU A 114 -1.49 7.10 -0.62
CA LEU A 114 -1.56 6.19 0.53
C LEU A 114 -1.14 4.77 0.15
N ARG A 115 -1.60 4.25 -1.00
CA ARG A 115 -1.16 2.93 -1.49
C ARG A 115 0.34 2.87 -1.73
N LEU A 116 0.92 3.90 -2.33
CA LEU A 116 2.38 3.98 -2.51
C LEU A 116 3.09 4.03 -1.15
N LEU A 117 2.62 4.85 -0.21
CA LEU A 117 3.21 5.00 1.11
C LEU A 117 3.25 3.66 1.87
N THR A 118 2.10 2.98 1.97
CA THR A 118 1.99 1.70 2.70
C THR A 118 2.75 0.58 2.00
N SER A 119 2.58 0.45 0.69
CA SER A 119 3.25 -0.62 -0.09
C SER A 119 4.77 -0.49 -0.04
N SER A 120 5.30 0.74 -0.14
CA SER A 120 6.74 0.98 -0.03
C SER A 120 7.27 0.72 1.37
N ALA A 121 6.48 0.97 2.43
CA ALA A 121 6.86 0.61 3.80
C ALA A 121 6.92 -0.92 4.02
N TYR A 122 5.96 -1.67 3.48
CA TYR A 122 5.99 -3.14 3.51
C TYR A 122 7.17 -3.70 2.72
N ARG A 123 7.43 -3.17 1.52
CA ARG A 123 8.60 -3.54 0.71
C ARG A 123 9.89 -3.25 1.46
N LEU A 124 10.02 -2.07 2.06
CA LEU A 124 11.17 -1.70 2.87
C LEU A 124 11.46 -2.73 3.98
N GLN A 125 10.44 -3.15 4.74
CA GLN A 125 10.61 -4.18 5.77
C GLN A 125 11.09 -5.52 5.18
N SER A 126 10.56 -5.93 4.03
CA SER A 126 11.00 -7.14 3.33
C SER A 126 12.48 -7.04 2.92
N GLU A 127 12.89 -5.91 2.36
CA GLU A 127 14.28 -5.69 1.97
C GLU A 127 15.23 -5.64 3.17
N CYS A 128 14.84 -4.97 4.26
CA CYS A 128 15.62 -4.94 5.49
C CYS A 128 15.79 -6.33 6.13
N LYS A 129 14.82 -7.25 5.95
CA LYS A 129 14.94 -8.64 6.42
C LYS A 129 16.00 -9.45 5.68
N LYS A 130 16.24 -9.14 4.40
CA LYS A 130 17.32 -9.76 3.62
C LYS A 130 18.70 -9.33 4.10
N ALA A 131 18.80 -8.20 4.80
CA ALA A 131 20.05 -7.68 5.35
C ALA A 131 20.49 -8.38 6.66
N GLY A 132 19.69 -9.31 7.19
CA GLY A 132 20.02 -10.09 8.37
C GLY A 132 21.12 -11.14 8.12
N PRO A 133 21.74 -11.69 9.19
CA PRO A 133 22.75 -12.72 9.06
C PRO A 133 22.19 -13.96 8.36
N ALA A 134 22.79 -14.36 7.24
CA ALA A 134 22.43 -15.55 6.49
C ALA A 134 23.19 -16.78 7.02
N ASP A 135 22.47 -17.79 7.48
CA ASP A 135 23.09 -18.89 8.25
C ASP A 135 23.81 -19.96 7.42
N SER A 136 23.60 -20.11 6.10
CA SER A 136 24.24 -21.25 5.38
C SER A 136 24.28 -21.18 3.85
N ALA A 137 23.92 -20.06 3.22
CA ALA A 137 23.87 -19.91 1.75
C ALA A 137 24.80 -18.77 1.29
N PRO A 138 25.19 -18.68 0.00
CA PRO A 138 25.73 -17.42 -0.51
C PRO A 138 24.72 -16.32 -0.16
N GLY A 139 25.13 -15.42 0.72
CA GLY A 139 24.27 -14.38 1.27
C GLY A 139 23.73 -13.49 0.15
N PRO A 140 22.61 -12.78 0.38
CA PRO A 140 22.10 -11.82 -0.58
C PRO A 140 23.16 -10.75 -0.89
N ASP A 141 23.17 -10.24 -2.12
CA ASP A 141 24.04 -9.13 -2.50
C ASP A 141 23.68 -7.90 -1.68
N MET A 142 24.51 -7.61 -0.68
CA MET A 142 24.23 -6.56 0.30
C MET A 142 24.25 -5.16 -0.31
N GLN A 143 24.99 -4.95 -1.40
CA GLN A 143 24.95 -3.69 -2.14
C GLN A 143 23.60 -3.53 -2.83
N LEU A 144 23.08 -4.60 -3.46
CA LEU A 144 21.76 -4.59 -4.07
C LEU A 144 20.65 -4.39 -3.04
N VAL A 145 20.70 -5.09 -1.91
CA VAL A 145 19.73 -4.91 -0.82
C VAL A 145 19.75 -3.46 -0.33
N THR A 146 20.93 -2.88 -0.11
CA THR A 146 21.07 -1.49 0.32
C THR A 146 20.46 -0.52 -0.70
N GLN A 147 20.69 -0.75 -2.01
CA GLN A 147 20.07 0.04 -3.07
C GLN A 147 18.54 -0.05 -3.04
N GLN A 148 17.99 -1.25 -2.83
CA GLN A 148 16.54 -1.47 -2.74
C GLN A 148 15.93 -0.81 -1.50
N VAL A 149 16.61 -0.84 -0.36
CA VAL A 149 16.24 -0.14 0.88
C VAL A 149 16.18 1.37 0.65
N ILE A 150 17.21 1.95 0.03
CA ILE A 150 17.27 3.38 -0.29
C ILE A 150 16.14 3.77 -1.25
N GLN A 151 15.86 2.95 -2.26
CA GLN A 151 14.76 3.21 -3.21
C GLN A 151 13.40 3.19 -2.51
N CYS A 152 13.14 2.21 -1.63
CA CYS A 152 11.90 2.18 -0.87
C CYS A 152 11.76 3.41 0.04
N ALA A 153 12.84 3.83 0.69
CA ALA A 153 12.85 5.04 1.51
C ALA A 153 12.53 6.30 0.69
N TYR A 154 13.07 6.42 -0.53
CA TYR A 154 12.74 7.51 -1.44
C TYR A 154 11.25 7.52 -1.82
N ASP A 155 10.69 6.36 -2.18
CA ASP A 155 9.29 6.25 -2.56
C ASP A 155 8.35 6.64 -1.40
N ILE A 156 8.69 6.26 -0.16
CA ILE A 156 7.96 6.65 1.05
C ILE A 156 8.01 8.17 1.23
N ALA A 157 9.20 8.78 1.18
CA ALA A 157 9.36 10.23 1.33
C ALA A 157 8.57 11.00 0.25
N LYS A 158 8.62 10.52 -1.00
CA LYS A 158 7.87 11.10 -2.12
C LYS A 158 6.36 11.03 -1.88
N ALA A 159 5.84 9.87 -1.45
CA ALA A 159 4.43 9.70 -1.14
C ALA A 159 3.97 10.59 0.02
N ALA A 160 4.76 10.68 1.09
CA ALA A 160 4.45 11.53 2.24
C ALA A 160 4.40 13.02 1.86
N LYS A 161 5.38 13.51 1.09
CA LYS A 161 5.37 14.87 0.54
C LYS A 161 4.15 15.13 -0.34
N GLN A 162 3.77 14.14 -1.15
CA GLN A 162 2.60 14.25 -2.01
C GLN A 162 1.31 14.39 -1.18
N LEU A 163 1.16 13.62 -0.10
CA LEU A 163 0.01 13.73 0.81
C LEU A 163 -0.08 15.14 1.43
N VAL A 164 1.04 15.71 1.91
CA VAL A 164 1.07 17.11 2.39
C VAL A 164 0.60 18.10 1.32
N THR A 165 1.05 17.90 0.08
CA THR A 165 0.71 18.79 -1.04
C THR A 165 -0.79 18.70 -1.40
N ILE A 166 -1.40 17.53 -1.27
CA ILE A 166 -2.82 17.35 -1.56
C ILE A 166 -3.66 17.96 -0.43
N THR A 167 -3.36 17.62 0.83
CA THR A 167 -4.16 18.09 1.98
C THR A 167 -4.06 19.60 2.18
N THR A 168 -2.91 20.22 1.87
CA THR A 168 -2.78 21.69 1.87
C THR A 168 -3.65 22.37 0.81
N LYS A 169 -3.80 21.77 -0.37
CA LYS A 169 -4.63 22.30 -1.45
C LYS A 169 -6.12 22.12 -1.16
N GLU A 170 -6.52 20.96 -0.67
CA GLU A 170 -7.92 20.64 -0.40
C GLU A 170 -8.49 21.39 0.83
N ASN A 171 -7.65 21.78 1.81
CA ASN A 171 -8.10 22.62 2.95
C ASN A 171 -8.20 24.12 2.65
N ASN A 172 -7.70 24.59 1.50
CA ASN A 172 -7.72 26.00 1.10
C ASN A 172 -8.84 26.33 0.09
N ASN A 173 -9.66 25.35 -0.28
CA ASN A 173 -10.73 25.46 -1.28
C ASN A 173 -12.10 25.19 -0.64
#